data_AF-G7H1S5-F1
#
_entry.id   AF-G7H1S5-F1
#
_cell.length_a   1.000
_cell.length_b   1.000
_cell.length_c   1.000
_cell.angle_alpha   90.00
_cell.angle_beta   90.00
_cell.angle_gamma   90.00
#
_symmetry.space_group_name_H-M   'P 1'
#
loop_
_entity.id
_entity.type
_entity.pdbx_description
1 polymer ?
#
loop_
_entity_poly.entity_id
_entity_poly.type
_entity_poly.pdbx_seq_one_letter_code
_entity_poly.pdbx_strand_id
1 'polypeptide(L)'
;MRGQYGDPIRSPAPDITDPGGSHVSTVAETLNDFAVRFQDMHATVTSNGQPPSNGSTPHMAMSPLAMWAPLALLGTSAVAADSDVQPSVAAAEKMIHAVLRQPHPACPVSAGLWIDATVANDDLAELVGQLADYGHSAGAGIPVRAQLDKWASSLTGGIVPWFPLDEEDDSFAILSGDPVRDPALVGAVAFTSSGDWPVPLATCWAGALSESWGIDRALQATGPDCGLAWDPSLGYVGVTVNRCGNGLFTISVIADPDVPDSDVTAAAARLARRFATGEQVLLRNVDLPSGDHGWWRVDDSSFYDGFIEQQHNSALIPAWSAGYVYDVMQLGLGYWGVLQQSLAPRVGPDDAHASAGHAAYSGFGRTGFQAAAVTAVRIGQQGMFAALYATLLREPSDAGEQPPGVGGTLVELEYRHPFAVVVATASEFRDHFWQGLPLHVAWVSTATEPE
;
A
#
# COMPACT_ATOMS: atom_id res chain seq x y z
N MET A 1 -1.90 19.48 59.65
CA MET A 1 -2.18 19.48 58.19
C MET A 1 -0.92 19.04 57.45
N ARG A 2 -0.84 17.76 57.06
CA ARG A 2 0.08 17.22 56.06
C ARG A 2 -0.72 16.17 55.31
N GLY A 3 -1.07 16.46 54.06
CA GLY A 3 -1.85 15.58 53.20
C GLY A 3 -0.95 14.53 52.56
N GLN A 4 -1.36 13.27 52.68
CA GLN A 4 -0.83 12.15 51.90
C GLN A 4 -1.48 12.21 50.51
N TYR A 5 -0.67 12.37 49.47
CA TYR A 5 -1.07 12.03 48.10
C TYR A 5 -0.85 10.53 47.93
N GLY A 6 -1.92 9.79 47.66
CA GLY A 6 -1.85 8.38 47.28
C GLY A 6 -1.41 8.25 45.82
N ASP A 7 -0.45 7.36 45.58
CA ASP A 7 -0.07 6.93 44.23
C ASP A 7 -1.26 6.27 43.53
N PRO A 8 -1.51 6.56 42.24
CA PRO A 8 -2.49 5.81 41.47
C PRO A 8 -1.96 4.39 41.23
N ILE A 9 -2.77 3.42 41.63
CA ILE A 9 -2.59 2.00 41.35
C ILE A 9 -2.44 1.83 39.83
N ARG A 10 -1.20 1.61 39.36
CA ARG A 10 -0.95 1.09 38.02
C ARG A 10 -1.42 -0.36 38.02
N SER A 11 -2.56 -0.62 37.38
CA SER A 11 -2.93 -1.97 36.97
C SER A 11 -1.78 -2.56 36.14
N PRO A 12 -1.37 -3.81 36.39
CA PRO A 12 -0.38 -4.47 35.54
C PRO A 12 -0.97 -4.58 34.13
N ALA A 13 -0.21 -4.12 33.13
CA ALA A 13 -0.50 -4.40 31.73
C ALA A 13 -0.57 -5.92 31.53
N PRO A 14 -1.47 -6.44 30.69
CA PRO A 14 -1.48 -7.86 30.38
C PRO A 14 -0.11 -8.25 29.81
N ASP A 15 0.45 -9.31 30.38
CA ASP A 15 1.69 -9.94 29.93
C ASP A 15 1.46 -10.55 28.54
N ILE A 16 1.67 -9.76 27.51
CA ILE A 16 1.74 -10.22 26.11
C ILE A 16 3.21 -10.49 25.81
N THR A 17 3.73 -11.55 26.40
CA THR A 17 4.89 -12.25 25.85
C THR A 17 4.36 -13.41 25.01
N ASP A 18 3.65 -13.10 23.91
CA ASP A 18 3.27 -14.09 22.90
C ASP A 18 4.51 -14.43 22.07
N PRO A 19 4.82 -15.71 21.78
CA PRO A 19 5.75 -16.11 20.70
C PRO A 19 5.31 -15.64 19.29
N GLY A 20 4.35 -14.72 19.17
CA GLY A 20 3.75 -14.18 17.95
C GLY A 20 4.64 -13.31 17.06
N GLY A 21 5.87 -12.99 17.49
CA GLY A 21 6.82 -12.22 16.69
C GLY A 21 7.19 -12.90 15.36
N SER A 22 7.21 -14.24 15.31
CA SER A 22 7.50 -14.97 14.07
C SER A 22 6.37 -14.82 13.04
N HIS A 23 5.10 -14.94 13.47
CA HIS A 23 3.96 -14.87 12.57
C HIS A 23 3.74 -13.48 11.98
N VAL A 24 3.95 -12.42 12.78
CA VAL A 24 3.88 -11.02 12.30
C VAL A 24 4.96 -10.75 11.25
N SER A 25 6.19 -11.23 11.50
CA SER A 25 7.29 -11.15 10.54
C SER A 25 6.93 -11.81 9.22
N THR A 26 6.36 -13.02 9.26
CA THR A 26 5.99 -13.77 8.04
C THR A 26 4.87 -13.11 7.26
N VAL A 27 3.85 -12.53 7.92
CA VAL A 27 2.77 -11.82 7.21
C VAL A 27 3.33 -10.56 6.55
N ALA A 28 4.14 -9.76 7.24
CA ALA A 28 4.72 -8.56 6.65
C ALA A 28 5.64 -8.88 5.46
N GLU A 29 6.44 -9.96 5.55
CA GLU A 29 7.23 -10.49 4.44
C GLU A 29 6.35 -10.91 3.27
N THR A 30 5.25 -11.62 3.53
CA THR A 30 4.31 -12.01 2.48
C THR A 30 3.68 -10.79 1.79
N LEU A 31 3.25 -9.78 2.55
CA LEU A 31 2.66 -8.58 1.96
C LEU A 31 3.67 -7.79 1.12
N ASN A 32 4.95 -7.81 1.51
CA ASN A 32 6.04 -7.23 0.71
C ASN A 32 6.24 -8.03 -0.59
N ASP A 33 6.35 -9.36 -0.51
CA ASP A 33 6.49 -10.23 -1.68
C ASP A 33 5.29 -10.08 -2.63
N PHE A 34 4.09 -9.91 -2.06
CA PHE A 34 2.87 -9.68 -2.81
C PHE A 34 2.92 -8.34 -3.59
N ALA A 35 3.42 -7.27 -2.96
CA ALA A 35 3.58 -5.98 -3.64
C ALA A 35 4.59 -6.04 -4.80
N VAL A 36 5.70 -6.76 -4.62
CA VAL A 36 6.73 -6.94 -5.66
C VAL A 36 6.16 -7.73 -6.85
N ARG A 37 5.53 -8.88 -6.58
CA ARG A 37 4.89 -9.69 -7.63
C ARG A 37 3.79 -8.93 -8.36
N PHE A 38 3.01 -8.13 -7.63
CA PHE A 38 1.99 -7.28 -8.23
C PHE A 38 2.59 -6.35 -9.29
N GLN A 39 3.69 -5.68 -8.99
CA GLN A 39 4.33 -4.76 -9.91
C GLN A 39 4.85 -5.45 -11.18
N ASP A 40 5.52 -6.61 -11.04
CA ASP A 40 6.00 -7.40 -12.18
C ASP A 40 4.85 -7.76 -13.15
N MET A 41 3.71 -8.12 -12.58
CA MET A 41 2.55 -8.52 -13.38
C MET A 41 1.80 -7.33 -13.94
N HIS A 42 1.69 -6.23 -13.20
CA HIS A 42 1.10 -4.99 -13.73
C HIS A 42 1.89 -4.50 -14.94
N ALA A 43 3.22 -4.56 -14.90
CA ALA A 43 4.08 -4.28 -16.05
C ALA A 43 3.82 -5.25 -17.22
N THR A 44 3.56 -6.52 -16.95
CA THR A 44 3.28 -7.55 -17.97
C THR A 44 1.90 -7.40 -18.63
N VAL A 45 0.87 -7.07 -17.84
CA VAL A 45 -0.52 -6.91 -18.32
C VAL A 45 -0.65 -5.65 -19.16
N THR A 46 -0.04 -4.54 -18.72
CA THR A 46 -0.11 -3.25 -19.43
C THR A 46 0.68 -3.22 -20.73
N SER A 47 1.61 -4.17 -20.92
CA SER A 47 2.43 -4.31 -22.14
C SER A 47 1.85 -5.31 -23.16
N ASN A 48 0.56 -5.69 -23.03
CA ASN A 48 -0.12 -6.66 -23.90
C ASN A 48 0.60 -8.01 -24.01
N GLY A 49 1.27 -8.46 -22.93
CA GLY A 49 1.99 -9.73 -22.91
C GLY A 49 3.28 -9.75 -23.73
N GLN A 50 3.74 -8.60 -24.25
CA GLN A 50 5.13 -8.44 -24.70
C GLN A 50 5.94 -7.81 -23.58
N PRO A 51 7.21 -8.20 -23.33
CA PRO A 51 8.06 -7.45 -22.41
C PRO A 51 8.10 -5.97 -22.85
N PRO A 52 8.01 -5.01 -21.91
CA PRO A 52 7.83 -3.60 -22.22
C PRO A 52 8.93 -3.11 -23.17
N SER A 53 8.55 -2.75 -24.40
CA SER A 53 9.49 -2.39 -25.47
C SER A 53 10.27 -1.10 -25.21
N ASN A 54 9.84 -0.30 -24.21
CA ASN A 54 10.52 0.88 -23.67
C ASN A 54 10.76 0.80 -22.13
N GLY A 55 10.64 -0.38 -21.52
CA GLY A 55 11.12 -0.66 -20.15
C GLY A 55 10.37 -0.03 -18.95
N SER A 56 9.57 1.04 -19.09
CA SER A 56 9.01 1.73 -17.91
C SER A 56 7.69 1.14 -17.41
N THR A 57 7.61 0.75 -16.14
CA THR A 57 6.33 0.36 -15.51
C THR A 57 5.39 1.56 -15.40
N PRO A 58 4.11 1.43 -15.79
CA PRO A 58 3.15 2.52 -15.68
C PRO A 58 2.86 2.87 -14.23
N HIS A 59 2.37 4.09 -14.02
CA HIS A 59 2.05 4.59 -12.69
C HIS A 59 1.05 3.63 -12.03
N MET A 60 1.22 3.31 -10.76
CA MET A 60 0.31 2.40 -10.07
C MET A 60 0.22 2.71 -8.58
N ALA A 61 -0.92 2.34 -7.99
CA ALA A 61 -1.09 2.22 -6.55
C ALA A 61 -1.94 1.00 -6.22
N MET A 62 -1.63 0.37 -5.09
CA MET A 62 -2.38 -0.76 -4.54
C MET A 62 -2.29 -0.76 -3.02
N SER A 63 -3.18 -1.53 -2.37
CA SER A 63 -2.99 -1.90 -0.97
C SER A 63 -2.76 -3.41 -0.85
N PRO A 64 -1.52 -3.86 -0.58
CA PRO A 64 -1.23 -5.29 -0.39
C PRO A 64 -2.07 -5.89 0.73
N LEU A 65 -2.18 -5.18 1.85
CA LEU A 65 -3.00 -5.59 2.98
C LEU A 65 -4.48 -5.76 2.58
N ALA A 66 -5.04 -4.79 1.85
CA ALA A 66 -6.43 -4.88 1.45
C ALA A 66 -6.67 -5.99 0.42
N MET A 67 -5.77 -6.21 -0.52
CA MET A 67 -5.90 -7.33 -1.47
C MET A 67 -5.81 -8.67 -0.74
N TRP A 68 -4.93 -8.80 0.23
CA TRP A 68 -4.76 -10.04 0.98
C TRP A 68 -5.90 -10.31 1.98
N ALA A 69 -6.53 -9.27 2.54
CA ALA A 69 -7.47 -9.40 3.65
C ALA A 69 -8.72 -10.28 3.38
N PRO A 70 -9.45 -10.18 2.25
CA PRO A 70 -10.59 -11.07 1.98
C PRO A 70 -10.19 -12.55 1.94
N LEU A 71 -8.99 -12.84 1.41
CA LEU A 71 -8.46 -14.20 1.36
C LEU A 71 -8.11 -14.71 2.75
N ALA A 72 -7.46 -13.88 3.56
CA ALA A 72 -7.13 -14.21 4.94
C ALA A 72 -8.39 -14.48 5.79
N LEU A 73 -9.49 -13.77 5.51
CA LEU A 73 -10.77 -13.95 6.19
C LEU A 73 -11.50 -15.21 5.77
N LEU A 74 -11.48 -15.54 4.48
CA LEU A 74 -12.24 -16.67 3.92
C LEU A 74 -11.43 -17.97 3.87
N GLY A 75 -10.13 -17.92 4.15
CA GLY A 75 -9.22 -19.05 3.95
C GLY A 75 -9.59 -20.29 4.75
N THR A 76 -10.02 -20.16 6.00
CA THR A 76 -10.48 -21.29 6.82
C THR A 76 -11.80 -21.85 6.32
N SER A 77 -12.77 -21.00 5.98
CA SER A 77 -14.02 -21.43 5.36
C SER A 77 -13.81 -22.09 4.00
N ALA A 78 -12.76 -21.73 3.27
CA ALA A 78 -12.37 -22.36 2.01
C ALA A 78 -11.73 -23.74 2.21
N VAL A 79 -11.29 -24.11 3.42
CA VAL A 79 -10.52 -25.35 3.70
C VAL A 79 -9.29 -25.44 2.78
N ALA A 80 -8.63 -24.30 2.60
CA ALA A 80 -7.40 -24.20 1.84
C ALA A 80 -6.27 -24.99 2.53
N ALA A 81 -5.44 -25.70 1.75
CA ALA A 81 -4.25 -26.31 2.33
C ALA A 81 -3.18 -25.23 2.59
N ASP A 82 -2.41 -25.37 3.67
CA ASP A 82 -1.31 -24.46 3.98
C ASP A 82 -0.21 -24.43 2.90
N SER A 83 -0.17 -25.42 2.00
CA SER A 83 0.73 -25.42 0.83
C SER A 83 0.31 -24.44 -0.27
N ASP A 84 -0.96 -24.04 -0.28
CA ASP A 84 -1.57 -23.32 -1.39
C ASP A 84 -1.54 -21.79 -1.15
N VAL A 85 -1.22 -21.40 0.08
CA VAL A 85 -1.32 -20.02 0.60
C VAL A 85 -0.13 -19.76 1.53
N GLN A 86 0.67 -18.72 1.26
CA GLN A 86 1.57 -18.09 2.23
C GLN A 86 1.09 -16.69 2.68
N PRO A 87 1.14 -16.32 3.96
CA PRO A 87 1.44 -17.18 5.09
C PRO A 87 0.38 -18.28 5.22
N SER A 88 0.61 -19.28 6.07
CA SER A 88 -0.37 -20.36 6.29
C SER A 88 -1.75 -19.80 6.61
N VAL A 89 -2.80 -20.56 6.30
CA VAL A 89 -4.19 -20.10 6.44
C VAL A 89 -4.48 -19.66 7.87
N ALA A 90 -4.00 -20.43 8.85
CA ALA A 90 -4.14 -20.11 10.26
C ALA A 90 -3.40 -18.83 10.69
N ALA A 91 -2.20 -18.59 10.14
CA ALA A 91 -1.44 -17.37 10.42
C ALA A 91 -2.12 -16.14 9.79
N ALA A 92 -2.66 -16.31 8.57
CA ALA A 92 -3.41 -15.29 7.88
C ALA A 92 -4.68 -14.91 8.63
N GLU A 93 -5.47 -15.90 9.03
CA GLU A 93 -6.69 -15.73 9.82
C GLU A 93 -6.39 -15.02 11.14
N LYS A 94 -5.44 -15.53 11.93
CA LYS A 94 -5.06 -14.92 13.23
C LYS A 94 -4.73 -13.44 13.06
N MET A 95 -3.97 -13.09 12.02
CA MET A 95 -3.54 -11.73 11.77
C MET A 95 -4.68 -10.82 11.29
N ILE A 96 -5.52 -11.27 10.36
CA ILE A 96 -6.62 -10.43 9.87
C ILE A 96 -7.68 -10.21 10.97
N HIS A 97 -7.94 -11.20 11.81
CA HIS A 97 -8.79 -11.02 12.99
C HIS A 97 -8.19 -10.04 14.00
N ALA A 98 -6.87 -10.04 14.19
CA ALA A 98 -6.21 -9.04 15.04
C ALA A 98 -6.37 -7.63 14.46
N VAL A 99 -6.15 -7.47 13.16
CA VAL A 99 -6.35 -6.20 12.41
C VAL A 99 -7.79 -5.69 12.54
N LEU A 100 -8.78 -6.56 12.36
CA LEU A 100 -10.20 -6.18 12.42
C LEU A 100 -10.71 -5.87 13.84
N ARG A 101 -10.16 -6.53 14.87
CA ARG A 101 -10.52 -6.28 16.27
C ARG A 101 -9.84 -5.05 16.85
N GLN A 102 -8.62 -4.76 16.38
CA GLN A 102 -7.77 -3.68 16.89
C GLN A 102 -7.23 -2.86 15.71
N PRO A 103 -8.11 -2.14 14.98
CA PRO A 103 -7.68 -1.30 13.88
C PRO A 103 -6.69 -0.24 14.36
N HIS A 104 -5.66 0.03 13.57
CA HIS A 104 -4.77 1.15 13.86
C HIS A 104 -5.56 2.46 13.74
N PRO A 105 -5.42 3.45 14.65
CA PRO A 105 -6.20 4.68 14.60
C PRO A 105 -6.07 5.47 13.30
N ALA A 106 -4.88 5.42 12.69
CA ALA A 106 -4.60 6.05 11.40
C ALA A 106 -4.91 5.15 10.18
N CYS A 107 -5.29 3.89 10.42
CA CYS A 107 -5.71 2.97 9.37
C CYS A 107 -7.06 2.31 9.73
N PRO A 108 -8.18 3.07 9.67
CA PRO A 108 -9.50 2.47 9.80
C PRO A 108 -9.67 1.33 8.79
N VAL A 109 -10.12 0.19 9.29
CA VAL A 109 -10.44 -1.00 8.50
C VAL A 109 -11.85 -1.45 8.83
N SER A 110 -12.60 -1.85 7.80
CA SER A 110 -13.89 -2.48 7.99
C SER A 110 -14.07 -3.65 7.02
N ALA A 111 -14.67 -4.72 7.53
CA ALA A 111 -15.04 -5.89 6.74
C ALA A 111 -16.54 -5.90 6.42
N GLY A 112 -16.86 -6.52 5.29
CA GLY A 112 -18.21 -6.83 4.83
C GLY A 112 -18.30 -8.32 4.52
N LEU A 113 -19.32 -9.01 5.04
CA LEU A 113 -19.60 -10.39 4.65
C LEU A 113 -21.10 -10.66 4.64
N TRP A 114 -21.63 -10.86 3.44
CA TRP A 114 -23.04 -11.11 3.20
C TRP A 114 -23.24 -12.43 2.49
N ILE A 115 -24.18 -13.22 3.00
CA ILE A 115 -24.42 -14.57 2.52
C ILE A 115 -25.89 -14.72 2.17
N ASP A 116 -26.18 -15.35 1.04
CA ASP A 116 -27.54 -15.72 0.70
C ASP A 116 -28.12 -16.70 1.72
N ALA A 117 -29.41 -16.53 2.05
CA ALA A 117 -30.06 -17.33 3.08
C ALA A 117 -30.16 -18.83 2.73
N THR A 118 -29.94 -19.20 1.48
CA THR A 118 -29.93 -20.60 1.03
C THR A 118 -28.59 -21.31 1.22
N VAL A 119 -27.51 -20.57 1.51
CA VAL A 119 -26.19 -21.17 1.75
C VAL A 119 -26.13 -21.79 3.13
N ALA A 120 -26.05 -23.12 3.19
CA ALA A 120 -25.87 -23.87 4.42
C ALA A 120 -24.38 -24.19 4.65
N ASN A 121 -23.65 -23.25 5.25
CA ASN A 121 -22.24 -23.42 5.62
C ASN A 121 -21.98 -22.87 7.03
N ASP A 122 -21.77 -23.77 7.99
CA ASP A 122 -21.61 -23.44 9.42
C ASP A 122 -20.37 -22.58 9.67
N ASP A 123 -19.25 -22.85 8.98
CA ASP A 123 -18.00 -22.08 9.12
C ASP A 123 -18.22 -20.62 8.72
N LEU A 124 -18.95 -20.40 7.62
CA LEU A 124 -19.28 -19.05 7.15
C LEU A 124 -20.31 -18.35 8.04
N ALA A 125 -21.28 -19.08 8.57
CA ALA A 125 -22.25 -18.54 9.53
C ALA A 125 -21.56 -18.10 10.83
N GLU A 126 -20.58 -18.87 11.31
CA GLU A 126 -19.74 -18.50 12.44
C GLU A 126 -18.94 -17.24 12.13
N LEU A 127 -18.28 -17.17 10.98
CA LEU A 127 -17.51 -15.99 10.57
C LEU A 127 -18.39 -14.73 10.49
N VAL A 128 -19.62 -14.83 9.95
CA VAL A 128 -20.59 -13.72 9.95
C VAL A 128 -20.90 -13.25 11.37
N GLY A 129 -21.16 -14.18 12.29
CA GLY A 129 -21.39 -13.85 13.70
C GLY A 129 -20.20 -13.13 14.34
N GLN A 130 -18.99 -13.64 14.11
CA GLN A 130 -17.76 -13.04 14.63
C GLN A 130 -17.53 -11.61 14.08
N LEU A 131 -17.74 -11.39 12.78
CA LEU A 131 -17.58 -10.08 12.17
C LEU A 131 -18.61 -9.08 12.71
N ALA A 132 -19.86 -9.51 12.88
CA ALA A 132 -20.90 -8.69 13.50
C ALA A 132 -20.55 -8.30 14.94
N ASP A 133 -19.98 -9.23 15.73
CA ASP A 133 -19.53 -8.98 17.10
C ASP A 133 -18.38 -7.95 17.17
N TYR A 134 -17.54 -7.87 16.13
CA TYR A 134 -16.50 -6.82 16.03
C TYR A 134 -17.06 -5.47 15.55
N GLY A 135 -18.35 -5.39 15.18
CA GLY A 135 -18.98 -4.18 14.65
C GLY A 135 -18.83 -3.99 13.14
N HIS A 136 -18.47 -5.05 12.40
CA HIS A 136 -18.37 -5.04 10.94
C HIS A 136 -19.72 -5.33 10.28
N SER A 137 -19.83 -5.05 8.98
CA SER A 137 -21.09 -5.22 8.23
C SER A 137 -21.25 -6.67 7.78
N ALA A 138 -21.84 -7.52 8.62
CA ALA A 138 -22.04 -8.92 8.28
C ALA A 138 -23.48 -9.39 8.53
N GLY A 139 -24.00 -10.27 7.67
CA GLY A 139 -25.35 -10.80 7.84
C GLY A 139 -25.91 -11.59 6.66
N ALA A 140 -27.17 -12.00 6.80
CA ALA A 140 -27.91 -12.70 5.76
C ALA A 140 -28.50 -11.71 4.73
N GLY A 141 -28.54 -12.14 3.47
CA GLY A 141 -29.07 -11.40 2.33
C GLY A 141 -28.00 -10.57 1.62
N ILE A 142 -27.89 -10.75 0.31
CA ILE A 142 -26.91 -10.00 -0.49
C ILE A 142 -27.40 -8.55 -0.69
N PRO A 143 -26.62 -7.53 -0.28
CA PRO A 143 -26.96 -6.14 -0.52
C PRO A 143 -26.99 -5.84 -2.01
N VAL A 144 -27.91 -4.96 -2.42
CA VAL A 144 -27.93 -4.47 -3.80
C VAL A 144 -26.76 -3.51 -4.05
N ARG A 145 -26.35 -3.35 -5.31
CA ARG A 145 -25.22 -2.52 -5.72
C ARG A 145 -25.18 -1.13 -5.07
N ALA A 146 -26.29 -0.40 -5.07
CA ALA A 146 -26.36 0.94 -4.48
C ALA A 146 -26.05 0.96 -2.97
N GLN A 147 -26.31 -0.15 -2.25
CA GLN A 147 -25.93 -0.30 -0.85
C GLN A 147 -24.44 -0.58 -0.71
N LEU A 148 -23.86 -1.39 -1.60
CA LEU A 148 -22.42 -1.69 -1.64
C LEU A 148 -21.58 -0.46 -2.01
N ASP A 149 -22.02 0.35 -2.98
CA ASP A 149 -21.36 1.62 -3.33
C ASP A 149 -21.41 2.61 -2.18
N LYS A 150 -22.57 2.73 -1.53
CA LYS A 150 -22.72 3.57 -0.35
C LYS A 150 -21.83 3.09 0.80
N TRP A 151 -21.71 1.77 0.98
CA TRP A 151 -20.82 1.17 1.97
C TRP A 151 -19.35 1.53 1.70
N ALA A 152 -18.88 1.33 0.46
CA ALA A 152 -17.51 1.66 0.03
C ALA A 152 -17.22 3.16 0.19
N SER A 153 -18.11 4.02 -0.32
CA SER A 153 -17.99 5.47 -0.23
C SER A 153 -17.96 5.96 1.22
N SER A 154 -18.86 5.46 2.06
CA SER A 154 -18.94 5.88 3.47
C SER A 154 -17.69 5.48 4.26
N LEU A 155 -17.14 4.29 4.02
CA LEU A 155 -15.97 3.79 4.74
C LEU A 155 -14.67 4.41 4.25
N THR A 156 -14.63 4.86 2.99
CA THR A 156 -13.45 5.50 2.40
C THR A 156 -13.48 7.02 2.42
N GLY A 157 -14.47 7.63 3.09
CA GLY A 157 -14.65 9.08 3.09
C GLY A 157 -14.91 9.65 1.68
N GLY A 158 -15.40 8.83 0.76
CA GLY A 158 -15.65 9.18 -0.63
C GLY A 158 -14.46 9.00 -1.59
N ILE A 159 -13.28 8.61 -1.09
CA ILE A 159 -12.08 8.40 -1.94
C ILE A 159 -12.30 7.25 -2.94
N VAL A 160 -12.95 6.17 -2.50
CA VAL A 160 -13.41 5.09 -3.37
C VAL A 160 -14.94 5.08 -3.33
N PRO A 161 -15.60 5.79 -4.26
CA PRO A 161 -17.04 6.01 -4.17
C PRO A 161 -17.89 4.83 -4.68
N TRP A 162 -17.25 3.78 -5.21
CA TRP A 162 -17.92 2.61 -5.78
C TRP A 162 -17.33 1.29 -5.27
N PHE A 163 -18.14 0.25 -5.25
CA PHE A 163 -17.74 -1.11 -4.94
C PHE A 163 -17.01 -1.75 -6.14
N PRO A 164 -15.91 -2.50 -5.95
CA PRO A 164 -15.04 -2.91 -7.05
C PRO A 164 -15.50 -4.18 -7.79
N LEU A 165 -16.80 -4.51 -7.76
CA LEU A 165 -17.38 -5.68 -8.45
C LEU A 165 -18.72 -5.30 -9.12
N ASP A 166 -18.74 -5.25 -10.45
CA ASP A 166 -19.92 -4.81 -11.19
C ASP A 166 -20.96 -5.91 -11.45
N GLU A 167 -22.23 -5.52 -11.57
CA GLU A 167 -23.37 -6.42 -11.83
C GLU A 167 -23.90 -6.31 -13.26
N GLU A 168 -23.78 -5.14 -13.90
CA GLU A 168 -24.39 -4.88 -15.22
C GLU A 168 -23.43 -4.26 -16.24
N ASP A 169 -22.22 -3.84 -15.82
CA ASP A 169 -21.32 -3.17 -16.73
C ASP A 169 -20.37 -4.17 -17.39
N ASP A 170 -20.57 -4.39 -18.69
CA ASP A 170 -19.67 -5.11 -19.60
C ASP A 170 -18.23 -4.54 -19.55
N SER A 171 -18.03 -3.38 -18.93
CA SER A 171 -16.74 -2.74 -18.66
C SER A 171 -15.90 -3.47 -17.59
N PHE A 172 -16.52 -4.15 -16.62
CA PHE A 172 -15.84 -4.90 -15.55
C PHE A 172 -15.80 -6.41 -15.79
N ALA A 173 -16.75 -6.95 -16.56
CA ALA A 173 -16.75 -8.35 -17.00
C ALA A 173 -15.46 -8.74 -17.77
N ILE A 174 -14.77 -7.76 -18.36
CA ILE A 174 -13.54 -7.98 -19.14
C ILE A 174 -12.32 -8.22 -18.25
N LEU A 175 -12.30 -7.69 -17.03
CA LEU A 175 -11.24 -7.96 -16.07
C LEU A 175 -11.63 -9.10 -15.11
N SER A 176 -12.91 -9.27 -14.74
CA SER A 176 -13.28 -10.25 -13.69
C SER A 176 -13.62 -11.68 -14.08
N GLY A 177 -13.46 -12.03 -15.35
CA GLY A 177 -14.25 -13.14 -15.86
C GLY A 177 -15.73 -12.77 -15.81
N ASP A 178 -16.54 -13.62 -16.44
CA ASP A 178 -17.93 -13.35 -16.71
C ASP A 178 -18.71 -12.87 -15.46
N PRO A 179 -19.68 -11.93 -15.61
CA PRO A 179 -20.40 -11.38 -14.47
C PRO A 179 -21.12 -12.50 -13.73
N VAL A 180 -20.89 -12.54 -12.41
CA VAL A 180 -21.57 -13.48 -11.51
C VAL A 180 -23.02 -13.04 -11.35
N ARG A 181 -23.96 -13.89 -11.75
CA ARG A 181 -25.40 -13.72 -11.49
C ARG A 181 -25.80 -14.42 -10.21
N ASP A 182 -26.82 -13.87 -9.54
CA ASP A 182 -27.40 -14.41 -8.31
C ASP A 182 -26.33 -14.80 -7.27
N PRO A 183 -25.58 -13.82 -6.75
CA PRO A 183 -24.50 -14.09 -5.82
C PRO A 183 -24.98 -14.87 -4.60
N ALA A 184 -24.27 -15.93 -4.25
CA ALA A 184 -24.48 -16.69 -3.04
C ALA A 184 -23.67 -16.12 -1.86
N LEU A 185 -22.56 -15.42 -2.16
CA LEU A 185 -21.71 -14.76 -1.18
C LEU A 185 -21.09 -13.49 -1.77
N VAL A 186 -21.06 -12.44 -0.94
CA VAL A 186 -20.29 -11.22 -1.18
C VAL A 186 -19.45 -10.93 0.06
N GLY A 187 -18.14 -10.83 -0.12
CA GLY A 187 -17.19 -10.42 0.91
C GLY A 187 -16.44 -9.16 0.48
N ALA A 188 -16.08 -8.30 1.42
CA ALA A 188 -15.27 -7.13 1.13
C ALA A 188 -14.44 -6.68 2.34
N VAL A 189 -13.34 -5.99 2.08
CA VAL A 189 -12.60 -5.25 3.10
C VAL A 189 -12.25 -3.88 2.56
N ALA A 190 -12.54 -2.84 3.35
CA ALA A 190 -12.22 -1.45 3.05
C ALA A 190 -11.18 -0.92 4.04
N PHE A 191 -10.24 -0.14 3.52
CA PHE A 191 -9.17 0.51 4.26
C PHE A 191 -9.11 1.99 3.89
N THR A 192 -8.78 2.81 4.87
CA THR A 192 -8.33 4.18 4.66
C THR A 192 -7.05 4.38 5.43
N SER A 193 -6.07 5.06 4.84
CA SER A 193 -4.92 5.56 5.57
C SER A 193 -4.67 7.00 5.16
N SER A 194 -4.70 7.90 6.14
CA SER A 194 -4.46 9.31 5.90
C SER A 194 -3.66 9.89 7.05
N GLY A 195 -2.76 10.81 6.75
CA GLY A 195 -2.01 11.50 7.78
C GLY A 195 -1.47 12.81 7.27
N ASP A 196 -1.63 13.84 8.09
CA ASP A 196 -1.03 15.13 7.85
C ASP A 196 0.44 15.12 8.25
N TRP A 197 1.25 15.83 7.47
CA TRP A 197 2.60 16.17 7.88
C TRP A 197 2.52 17.11 9.08
N PRO A 198 3.31 16.88 10.15
CA PRO A 198 3.37 17.81 11.28
C PRO A 198 3.69 19.24 10.85
N VAL A 199 4.48 19.38 9.78
CA VAL A 199 4.74 20.62 9.07
C VAL A 199 4.53 20.33 7.58
N PRO A 200 3.67 21.08 6.87
CA PRO A 200 3.53 20.93 5.42
C PRO A 200 4.88 21.06 4.71
N LEU A 201 5.10 20.23 3.70
CA LEU A 201 6.31 20.30 2.88
C LEU A 201 6.37 21.65 2.17
N ALA A 202 7.58 22.18 2.01
CA ALA A 202 7.77 23.43 1.28
C ALA A 202 7.59 23.18 -0.21
N THR A 203 6.89 24.09 -0.90
CA THR A 203 6.82 24.09 -2.35
C THR A 203 7.94 24.95 -2.92
N CYS A 204 8.72 24.41 -3.84
CA CYS A 204 9.82 25.10 -4.50
C CYS A 204 9.76 24.88 -6.01
N TRP A 205 10.62 25.58 -6.77
CA TRP A 205 10.74 25.33 -8.20
C TRP A 205 11.27 23.92 -8.45
N ALA A 206 10.66 23.19 -9.39
CA ALA A 206 11.01 21.80 -9.66
C ALA A 206 12.43 21.62 -10.24
N GLY A 207 13.02 22.66 -10.85
CA GLY A 207 14.36 22.57 -11.42
C GLY A 207 14.42 21.47 -12.47
N ALA A 208 15.38 20.54 -12.34
CA ALA A 208 15.53 19.42 -13.27
C ALA A 208 14.36 18.42 -13.23
N LEU A 209 13.58 18.38 -12.13
CA LEU A 209 12.34 17.59 -12.10
C LEU A 209 11.31 18.11 -13.11
N SER A 210 11.38 19.38 -13.51
CA SER A 210 10.46 19.95 -14.49
C SER A 210 10.55 19.24 -15.85
N GLU A 211 11.76 18.93 -16.29
CA GLU A 211 12.01 18.20 -17.53
C GLU A 211 11.56 16.73 -17.43
N SER A 212 11.85 16.10 -16.29
CA SER A 212 11.49 14.70 -16.05
C SER A 212 9.99 14.43 -15.93
N TRP A 213 9.23 15.42 -15.42
CA TRP A 213 7.87 15.18 -14.95
C TRP A 213 6.82 16.13 -15.52
N GLY A 214 7.22 17.22 -16.18
CA GLY A 214 6.29 18.24 -16.67
C GLY A 214 5.60 19.04 -15.56
N ILE A 215 6.30 19.32 -14.46
CA ILE A 215 5.82 20.14 -13.32
C ILE A 215 6.68 21.39 -13.13
N ASP A 216 6.08 22.49 -12.71
CA ASP A 216 6.75 23.74 -12.36
C ASP A 216 7.24 23.74 -10.92
N ARG A 217 6.49 23.06 -10.04
CA ARG A 217 6.74 23.05 -8.60
C ARG A 217 6.96 21.63 -8.08
N ALA A 218 7.92 21.49 -7.17
CA ALA A 218 8.17 20.26 -6.44
C ALA A 218 8.03 20.50 -4.93
N LEU A 219 7.84 19.40 -4.20
CA LEU A 219 7.85 19.39 -2.75
C LEU A 219 9.29 19.19 -2.27
N GLN A 220 9.69 19.96 -1.26
CA GLN A 220 11.00 19.88 -0.64
C GLN A 220 10.87 19.23 0.73
N ALA A 221 11.52 18.07 0.88
CA ALA A 221 11.77 17.44 2.17
C ALA A 221 13.19 17.79 2.62
N THR A 222 13.35 18.17 3.89
CA THR A 222 14.65 18.53 4.45
C THR A 222 14.84 17.89 5.81
N GLY A 223 16.08 17.56 6.15
CA GLY A 223 16.46 17.10 7.48
C GLY A 223 16.81 15.61 7.54
N PRO A 224 16.93 15.04 8.75
CA PRO A 224 17.62 13.77 8.97
C PRO A 224 16.87 12.55 8.40
N ASP A 225 15.62 12.71 7.99
CA ASP A 225 14.77 11.65 7.45
C ASP A 225 14.82 11.56 5.91
N CYS A 226 15.74 12.29 5.26
CA CYS A 226 16.06 12.08 3.84
C CYS A 226 17.56 11.88 3.66
N GLY A 227 17.99 11.16 2.62
CA GLY A 227 19.41 10.90 2.32
C GLY A 227 19.66 9.56 1.63
N LEU A 228 20.90 9.12 1.57
CA LEU A 228 21.26 7.83 0.97
C LEU A 228 21.10 6.68 1.96
N ALA A 229 20.69 5.52 1.46
CA ALA A 229 20.72 4.24 2.17
C ALA A 229 21.51 3.21 1.35
N TRP A 230 22.04 2.19 2.03
CA TRP A 230 22.61 1.02 1.38
C TRP A 230 21.58 -0.11 1.36
N ASP A 231 21.28 -0.62 0.16
CA ASP A 231 20.56 -1.87 -0.06
C ASP A 231 21.52 -2.93 -0.62
N PRO A 232 21.56 -4.15 -0.05
CA PRO A 232 22.48 -5.20 -0.51
C PRO A 232 22.32 -5.64 -1.97
N SER A 233 21.12 -5.48 -2.54
CA SER A 233 20.83 -5.86 -3.93
C SER A 233 21.02 -4.73 -4.92
N LEU A 234 20.80 -3.48 -4.50
CA LEU A 234 20.82 -2.31 -5.38
C LEU A 234 22.04 -1.39 -5.21
N GLY A 235 22.79 -1.56 -4.13
CA GLY A 235 23.82 -0.60 -3.73
C GLY A 235 23.21 0.64 -3.09
N TYR A 236 23.63 1.83 -3.52
CA TYR A 236 23.12 3.09 -2.96
C TYR A 236 21.76 3.45 -3.55
N VAL A 237 20.82 3.80 -2.66
CA VAL A 237 19.48 4.28 -3.02
C VAL A 237 19.17 5.57 -2.28
N GLY A 238 18.43 6.48 -2.93
CA GLY A 238 17.92 7.70 -2.33
C GLY A 238 16.64 7.40 -1.58
N VAL A 239 16.56 7.88 -0.35
CA VAL A 239 15.44 7.60 0.55
C VAL A 239 14.94 8.89 1.16
N THR A 240 13.63 9.07 1.12
CA THR A 240 12.93 10.15 1.83
C THR A 240 11.85 9.53 2.68
N VAL A 241 11.89 9.79 3.99
CA VAL A 241 10.89 9.35 4.94
C VAL A 241 10.08 10.56 5.42
N ASN A 242 8.76 10.49 5.27
CA ASN A 242 7.84 11.50 5.80
C ASN A 242 6.97 10.86 6.87
N ARG A 243 7.09 11.33 8.11
CA ARG A 243 6.31 10.83 9.25
C ARG A 243 5.02 11.64 9.39
N CYS A 244 3.91 10.95 9.51
CA CYS A 244 2.65 11.55 9.91
C CYS A 244 2.59 11.65 11.44
N GLY A 245 1.86 12.65 11.97
CA GLY A 245 1.68 12.83 13.41
C GLY A 245 0.86 11.72 14.10
N ASN A 246 0.37 10.74 13.34
CA ASN A 246 -0.58 9.70 13.79
C ASN A 246 -0.02 8.27 13.70
N GLY A 247 1.30 8.12 13.59
CA GLY A 247 1.96 6.80 13.56
C GLY A 247 2.07 6.17 12.16
N LEU A 248 1.63 6.86 11.11
CA LEU A 248 1.96 6.49 9.73
C LEU A 248 3.27 7.12 9.28
N PHE A 249 3.90 6.52 8.29
CA PHE A 249 4.97 7.16 7.53
C PHE A 249 4.95 6.68 6.08
N THR A 250 5.50 7.51 5.19
CA THR A 250 5.80 7.14 3.81
C THR A 250 7.30 7.02 3.64
N ILE A 251 7.79 5.99 2.97
CA ILE A 251 9.17 5.91 2.48
C ILE A 251 9.15 5.95 0.96
N SER A 252 9.83 6.94 0.38
CA SER A 252 10.03 7.08 -1.05
C SER A 252 11.45 6.65 -1.40
N VAL A 253 11.61 5.75 -2.36
CA VAL A 253 12.91 5.17 -2.73
C VAL A 253 13.16 5.30 -4.22
N ILE A 254 14.28 5.94 -4.56
CA ILE A 254 14.80 6.08 -5.91
C ILE A 254 16.17 5.37 -5.99
N ALA A 255 16.42 4.67 -7.09
CA ALA A 255 17.66 3.94 -7.35
C ALA A 255 18.27 4.40 -8.68
N ASP A 256 19.31 3.75 -9.19
CA ASP A 256 19.76 3.99 -10.55
C ASP A 256 18.66 3.62 -11.57
N PRO A 257 18.44 4.41 -12.64
CA PRO A 257 17.38 4.16 -13.63
C PRO A 257 17.51 2.82 -14.37
N ASP A 258 18.69 2.19 -14.37
CA ASP A 258 18.89 0.86 -14.97
C ASP A 258 18.46 -0.30 -14.04
N VAL A 259 18.09 -0.01 -12.79
CA VAL A 259 17.59 -1.00 -11.84
C VAL A 259 16.14 -1.38 -12.18
N PRO A 260 15.80 -2.68 -12.18
CA PRO A 260 14.41 -3.11 -12.37
C PRO A 260 13.45 -2.50 -11.35
N ASP A 261 12.33 -1.97 -11.83
CA ASP A 261 11.31 -1.27 -11.02
C ASP A 261 10.83 -2.10 -9.80
N SER A 262 10.70 -3.42 -9.97
CA SER A 262 10.29 -4.34 -8.90
C SER A 262 11.36 -4.53 -7.82
N ASP A 263 12.63 -4.46 -8.17
CA ASP A 263 13.72 -4.50 -7.20
C ASP A 263 13.75 -3.20 -6.36
N VAL A 264 13.45 -2.05 -6.97
CA VAL A 264 13.32 -0.76 -6.25
C VAL A 264 12.16 -0.80 -5.25
N THR A 265 11.01 -1.35 -5.64
CA THR A 265 9.87 -1.53 -4.73
C THR A 265 10.18 -2.53 -3.62
N ALA A 266 10.88 -3.62 -3.93
CA ALA A 266 11.33 -4.58 -2.93
C ALA A 266 12.28 -3.91 -1.91
N ALA A 267 13.20 -3.05 -2.37
CA ALA A 267 14.07 -2.26 -1.51
C ALA A 267 13.26 -1.30 -0.65
N ALA A 268 12.29 -0.57 -1.22
CA ALA A 268 11.40 0.33 -0.47
C ALA A 268 10.66 -0.39 0.66
N ALA A 269 10.12 -1.58 0.39
CA ALA A 269 9.42 -2.40 1.36
C ALA A 269 10.35 -2.89 2.49
N ARG A 270 11.57 -3.35 2.16
CA ARG A 270 12.58 -3.74 3.15
C ARG A 270 13.00 -2.57 4.03
N LEU A 271 13.24 -1.40 3.43
CA LEU A 271 13.64 -0.19 4.13
C LEU A 271 12.52 0.34 5.02
N ALA A 272 11.26 0.29 4.57
CA ALA A 272 10.08 0.62 5.38
C ALA A 272 10.05 -0.22 6.67
N ARG A 273 10.24 -1.52 6.53
CA ARG A 273 10.22 -2.46 7.66
C ARG A 273 11.36 -2.17 8.65
N ARG A 274 12.60 -2.03 8.16
CA ARG A 274 13.77 -1.69 8.98
C ARG A 274 13.57 -0.37 9.72
N PHE A 275 13.03 0.63 9.03
CA PHE A 275 12.71 1.91 9.65
C PHE A 275 11.67 1.77 10.75
N ALA A 276 10.60 1.00 10.52
CA ALA A 276 9.54 0.77 11.49
C ALA A 276 10.04 0.03 12.75
N THR A 277 11.02 -0.87 12.62
CA THR A 277 11.66 -1.55 13.75
C THR A 277 12.69 -0.69 14.49
N GLY A 278 12.91 0.54 14.03
CA GLY A 278 13.82 1.51 14.63
C GLY A 278 15.28 1.31 14.22
N GLU A 279 15.55 0.52 13.18
CA GLU A 279 16.89 0.45 12.61
C GLU A 279 17.28 1.77 11.95
N GLN A 280 18.57 2.08 11.99
CA GLN A 280 19.12 3.15 11.20
C GLN A 280 19.16 2.73 9.73
N VAL A 281 18.36 3.40 8.91
CA VAL A 281 18.25 3.12 7.47
C VAL A 281 19.17 4.03 6.66
N LEU A 282 19.28 5.30 7.03
CA LEU A 282 20.06 6.31 6.32
C LEU A 282 21.54 6.30 6.74
N LEU A 283 22.41 6.45 5.75
CA LEU A 283 23.85 6.60 5.91
C LEU A 283 24.18 7.95 6.56
N ARG A 284 25.29 7.98 7.30
CA ARG A 284 25.84 9.17 7.93
C ARG A 284 27.17 9.53 7.31
N ASN A 285 27.60 10.79 7.48
CA ASN A 285 28.81 11.39 6.91
C ASN A 285 29.99 10.45 6.60
N VAL A 286 30.44 9.62 7.55
CA VAL A 286 31.59 8.72 7.36
C VAL A 286 31.35 7.60 6.34
N ASP A 287 30.09 7.30 6.05
CA ASP A 287 29.63 6.22 5.18
C ASP A 287 29.05 6.75 3.85
N LEU A 288 29.00 8.07 3.64
CA LEU A 288 28.44 8.68 2.44
C LEU A 288 29.47 8.67 1.29
N PRO A 289 29.10 8.16 0.10
CA PRO A 289 29.93 8.34 -1.10
C PRO A 289 29.91 9.82 -1.50
N SER A 290 31.03 10.37 -1.95
CA SER A 290 31.11 11.75 -2.47
C SER A 290 30.95 11.79 -3.99
N GLY A 291 30.35 12.87 -4.49
CA GLY A 291 30.20 13.11 -5.94
C GLY A 291 28.77 13.38 -6.37
N ASP A 292 28.61 13.66 -7.66
CA ASP A 292 27.34 13.86 -8.35
C ASP A 292 27.09 12.64 -9.25
N HIS A 293 25.95 11.99 -9.05
CA HIS A 293 25.53 10.78 -9.76
C HIS A 293 24.18 10.96 -10.47
N GLY A 294 23.84 12.20 -10.85
CA GLY A 294 22.72 12.52 -11.72
C GLY A 294 21.37 12.70 -11.02
N TRP A 295 20.99 11.80 -10.11
CA TRP A 295 19.77 11.91 -9.29
C TRP A 295 20.06 12.09 -7.79
N TRP A 296 21.32 11.94 -7.39
CA TRP A 296 21.79 12.35 -6.07
C TRP A 296 23.17 12.99 -6.16
N ARG A 297 23.44 13.85 -5.18
CA ARG A 297 24.71 14.52 -5.02
C ARG A 297 25.11 14.55 -3.55
N VAL A 298 26.36 14.24 -3.26
CA VAL A 298 26.98 14.44 -1.96
C VAL A 298 28.20 15.31 -2.15
N ASP A 299 28.09 16.54 -1.65
CA ASP A 299 29.19 17.50 -1.63
C ASP A 299 29.73 17.70 -0.20
N ASP A 300 30.91 18.30 -0.09
CA ASP A 300 31.47 18.79 1.17
C ASP A 300 31.01 20.23 1.49
N SER A 301 30.78 20.47 2.79
CA SER A 301 30.23 21.71 3.35
C SER A 301 31.16 22.86 3.58
N SER A 302 30.58 24.06 3.43
CA SER A 302 31.03 25.25 4.15
C SER A 302 30.00 25.82 5.14
N PHE A 303 28.86 25.18 5.41
CA PHE A 303 27.93 25.63 6.45
C PHE A 303 28.54 25.40 7.84
N TYR A 304 28.96 26.49 8.49
CA TYR A 304 29.36 26.49 9.89
C TYR A 304 28.78 27.67 10.67
N ASP A 305 28.23 27.33 11.84
CA ASP A 305 28.55 27.98 13.11
C ASP A 305 28.70 26.87 14.18
N GLY A 306 29.94 26.44 14.48
CA GLY A 306 30.26 25.60 15.65
C GLY A 306 30.93 24.24 15.40
N PHE A 307 31.37 23.62 16.52
CA PHE A 307 32.18 22.38 16.62
C PHE A 307 31.41 21.06 16.39
N ILE A 308 30.20 21.09 15.82
CA ILE A 308 29.39 19.90 15.60
C ILE A 308 29.27 19.67 14.10
N GLU A 309 29.70 18.50 13.64
CA GLU A 309 29.55 18.04 12.27
C GLU A 309 28.05 17.92 11.93
N GLN A 310 27.56 18.68 10.94
CA GLN A 310 26.15 18.70 10.54
C GLN A 310 26.00 18.18 9.11
N GLN A 311 25.20 17.13 8.95
CA GLN A 311 24.76 16.59 7.67
C GLN A 311 23.47 17.32 7.25
N HIS A 312 23.49 18.04 6.12
CA HIS A 312 22.28 18.66 5.57
C HIS A 312 21.75 17.79 4.44
N ASN A 313 20.55 17.25 4.62
CA ASN A 313 19.89 16.47 3.59
C ASN A 313 18.68 17.24 3.07
N SER A 314 18.55 17.29 1.75
CA SER A 314 17.42 17.87 1.04
C SER A 314 17.00 16.92 -0.08
N ALA A 315 15.69 16.76 -0.27
CA ALA A 315 15.12 15.98 -1.35
C ALA A 315 14.04 16.77 -2.06
N LEU A 316 14.11 16.81 -3.40
CA LEU A 316 13.05 17.31 -4.26
C LEU A 316 12.22 16.12 -4.76
N ILE A 317 10.94 16.10 -4.41
CA ILE A 317 10.00 15.04 -4.75
C ILE A 317 8.74 15.63 -5.41
N PRO A 318 8.21 15.03 -6.50
CA PRO A 318 6.95 15.49 -7.07
C PRO A 318 5.76 15.16 -6.14
N ALA A 319 4.71 15.99 -6.20
CA ALA A 319 3.40 15.52 -5.75
C ALA A 319 2.87 14.49 -6.76
N TRP A 320 2.04 13.57 -6.31
CA TRP A 320 1.47 12.55 -7.19
C TRP A 320 0.18 11.98 -6.62
N SER A 321 -0.64 11.41 -7.50
CA SER A 321 -1.82 10.64 -7.12
C SER A 321 -2.07 9.53 -8.13
N ALA A 322 -2.44 8.37 -7.63
CA ALA A 322 -2.75 7.18 -8.39
C ALA A 322 -4.10 6.64 -7.95
N GLY A 323 -5.00 6.38 -8.91
CA GLY A 323 -6.29 5.72 -8.68
C GLY A 323 -6.48 4.61 -9.70
N TYR A 324 -6.67 3.38 -9.22
CA TYR A 324 -6.74 2.20 -10.08
C TYR A 324 -7.79 1.21 -9.60
N VAL A 325 -8.34 0.46 -10.56
CA VAL A 325 -9.13 -0.74 -10.26
C VAL A 325 -8.52 -1.93 -10.98
N TYR A 326 -8.37 -3.04 -10.26
CA TYR A 326 -7.83 -4.28 -10.76
C TYR A 326 -8.84 -5.39 -10.59
N ASP A 327 -8.90 -6.30 -11.56
CA ASP A 327 -9.35 -7.64 -11.25
C ASP A 327 -8.20 -8.42 -10.64
N VAL A 328 -8.42 -9.00 -9.47
CA VAL A 328 -7.36 -9.71 -8.74
C VAL A 328 -7.32 -11.20 -9.05
N MET A 329 -8.35 -11.76 -9.70
CA MET A 329 -8.35 -13.14 -10.18
C MET A 329 -7.35 -13.33 -11.34
N GLN A 330 -7.21 -12.33 -12.23
CA GLN A 330 -6.31 -12.35 -13.38
C GLN A 330 -4.84 -12.09 -13.01
N LEU A 331 -4.59 -11.59 -11.80
CA LEU A 331 -3.23 -11.31 -11.34
C LEU A 331 -2.47 -12.58 -11.00
N GLY A 332 -3.02 -13.79 -11.03
CA GLY A 332 -2.20 -15.00 -10.85
C GLY A 332 -1.42 -15.07 -9.53
N LEU A 333 -1.83 -14.34 -8.50
CA LEU A 333 -1.14 -14.28 -7.20
C LEU A 333 -1.27 -15.59 -6.39
N GLY A 334 -1.84 -16.65 -6.96
CA GLY A 334 -1.96 -17.99 -6.36
C GLY A 334 -3.12 -18.12 -5.36
N TYR A 335 -3.27 -17.13 -4.49
CA TYR A 335 -4.27 -17.14 -3.41
C TYR A 335 -5.72 -17.13 -3.88
N TRP A 336 -6.01 -16.38 -4.94
CA TRP A 336 -7.38 -16.25 -5.48
C TRP A 336 -7.88 -17.52 -6.16
N GLY A 337 -6.97 -18.37 -6.63
CA GLY A 337 -7.31 -19.69 -7.17
C GLY A 337 -7.95 -20.60 -6.11
N VAL A 338 -7.58 -20.43 -4.84
CA VAL A 338 -8.13 -21.21 -3.72
C VAL A 338 -9.62 -20.89 -3.48
N LEU A 339 -10.02 -19.62 -3.62
CA LEU A 339 -11.43 -19.25 -3.50
C LEU A 339 -12.27 -19.89 -4.60
N GLN A 340 -11.78 -19.87 -5.84
CA GLN A 340 -12.45 -20.52 -6.96
C GLN A 340 -12.51 -22.05 -6.81
N GLN A 341 -11.42 -22.68 -6.38
CA GLN A 341 -11.31 -24.14 -6.38
C GLN A 341 -11.96 -24.78 -5.15
N SER A 342 -11.92 -24.11 -4.00
CA SER A 342 -12.29 -24.72 -2.73
C SER A 342 -13.56 -24.13 -2.11
N LEU A 343 -13.77 -22.81 -2.24
CA LEU A 343 -14.93 -22.15 -1.63
C LEU A 343 -16.13 -22.09 -2.58
N ALA A 344 -15.93 -21.75 -3.86
CA ALA A 344 -17.03 -21.59 -4.82
C ALA A 344 -17.93 -22.85 -4.93
N PRO A 345 -17.40 -24.09 -5.03
CA PRO A 345 -18.22 -25.30 -5.12
C PRO A 345 -19.04 -25.63 -3.87
N ARG A 346 -18.73 -25.00 -2.73
CA ARG A 346 -19.41 -25.23 -1.44
C ARG A 346 -20.51 -24.22 -1.16
N VAL A 347 -20.49 -23.10 -1.86
CA VAL A 347 -21.30 -21.92 -1.55
C VAL A 347 -22.27 -21.59 -2.68
N GLY A 348 -21.85 -21.75 -3.94
CA GLY A 348 -22.68 -21.48 -5.10
C GLY A 348 -23.25 -22.76 -5.75
N PRO A 349 -24.01 -22.59 -6.85
CA PRO A 349 -24.51 -23.70 -7.65
C PRO A 349 -23.37 -24.53 -8.28
N ASP A 350 -23.69 -25.66 -8.94
CA ASP A 350 -22.70 -26.57 -9.54
C ASP A 350 -21.75 -25.90 -10.56
N ASP A 351 -22.12 -24.72 -11.09
CA ASP A 351 -21.38 -23.85 -12.01
C ASP A 351 -20.88 -22.54 -11.36
N ALA A 352 -20.67 -22.54 -10.04
CA ALA A 352 -20.24 -21.36 -9.30
C ALA A 352 -18.84 -20.85 -9.71
N HIS A 353 -18.77 -19.55 -9.93
CA HIS A 353 -17.56 -18.80 -10.23
C HIS A 353 -17.28 -17.76 -9.15
N ALA A 354 -16.01 -17.56 -8.86
CA ALA A 354 -15.51 -16.52 -7.97
C ALA A 354 -14.98 -15.35 -8.80
N SER A 355 -15.49 -14.15 -8.54
CA SER A 355 -14.98 -12.89 -9.07
C SER A 355 -14.40 -12.06 -7.94
N ALA A 356 -13.28 -11.36 -8.15
CA ALA A 356 -12.68 -10.52 -7.14
C ALA A 356 -12.05 -9.26 -7.74
N GLY A 357 -12.34 -8.10 -7.14
CA GLY A 357 -11.89 -6.81 -7.64
C GLY A 357 -11.29 -5.97 -6.52
N HIS A 358 -10.33 -5.11 -6.89
CA HIS A 358 -9.66 -4.19 -5.98
C HIS A 358 -9.61 -2.79 -6.55
N ALA A 359 -10.24 -1.84 -5.85
CA ALA A 359 -10.07 -0.42 -6.12
C ALA A 359 -9.10 0.17 -5.09
N ALA A 360 -8.11 0.93 -5.54
CA ALA A 360 -7.20 1.66 -4.67
C ALA A 360 -6.95 3.07 -5.18
N TYR A 361 -6.77 3.98 -4.24
CA TYR A 361 -6.28 5.32 -4.46
C TYR A 361 -5.17 5.61 -3.46
N SER A 362 -4.13 6.31 -3.91
CA SER A 362 -3.07 6.87 -3.08
C SER A 362 -2.67 8.24 -3.62
N GLY A 363 -2.40 9.18 -2.74
CA GLY A 363 -1.97 10.53 -3.08
C GLY A 363 -0.99 11.08 -2.06
N PHE A 364 0.06 11.72 -2.57
CA PHE A 364 1.09 12.39 -1.80
C PHE A 364 1.12 13.86 -2.18
N GLY A 365 0.90 14.73 -1.21
CA GLY A 365 0.78 16.16 -1.43
C GLY A 365 1.51 17.00 -0.38
N ARG A 366 1.35 18.31 -0.51
CA ARG A 366 2.02 19.29 0.35
C ARG A 366 1.67 19.16 1.83
N THR A 367 0.45 18.76 2.15
CA THR A 367 -0.07 18.74 3.53
C THR A 367 -0.06 17.36 4.15
N GLY A 368 -0.04 16.29 3.36
CA GLY A 368 -0.16 14.95 3.88
C GLY A 368 -0.15 13.87 2.81
N PHE A 369 -0.37 12.66 3.29
CA PHE A 369 -0.68 11.49 2.49
C PHE A 369 -2.14 11.08 2.70
N GLN A 370 -2.75 10.60 1.63
CA GLN A 370 -4.09 10.01 1.66
C GLN A 370 -4.13 8.76 0.79
N ALA A 371 -4.75 7.70 1.29
CA ALA A 371 -5.04 6.52 0.50
C ALA A 371 -6.28 5.82 1.01
N ALA A 372 -6.92 5.11 0.11
CA ALA A 372 -8.01 4.21 0.43
C ALA A 372 -7.97 3.01 -0.50
N ALA A 373 -8.48 1.89 -0.02
CA ALA A 373 -8.61 0.69 -0.83
C ALA A 373 -9.88 -0.07 -0.45
N VAL A 374 -10.52 -0.67 -1.45
CA VAL A 374 -11.61 -1.62 -1.27
C VAL A 374 -11.28 -2.84 -2.10
N THR A 375 -11.21 -4.00 -1.45
CA THR A 375 -11.16 -5.29 -2.15
C THR A 375 -12.44 -6.02 -1.89
N ALA A 376 -13.05 -6.55 -2.94
CA ALA A 376 -14.25 -7.36 -2.82
C ALA A 376 -14.10 -8.70 -3.54
N VAL A 377 -14.84 -9.68 -3.05
CA VAL A 377 -14.99 -11.01 -3.61
C VAL A 377 -16.48 -11.33 -3.69
N ARG A 378 -16.87 -12.03 -4.75
CA ARG A 378 -18.23 -12.50 -4.97
C ARG A 378 -18.20 -13.91 -5.55
N ILE A 379 -19.10 -14.77 -5.09
CA ILE A 379 -19.29 -16.14 -5.61
C ILE A 379 -20.73 -16.30 -6.09
N GLY A 380 -20.94 -16.85 -7.29
CA GLY A 380 -22.27 -17.14 -7.87
C GLY A 380 -22.17 -17.63 -9.31
N GLN A 381 -23.25 -17.54 -10.11
CA GLN A 381 -23.36 -18.23 -11.40
C GLN A 381 -22.62 -17.51 -12.56
N GLN A 382 -21.90 -18.23 -13.42
CA GLN A 382 -21.10 -17.65 -14.51
C GLN A 382 -21.94 -17.04 -15.67
N GLY A 383 -21.62 -15.83 -16.12
CA GLY A 383 -22.14 -15.22 -17.36
C GLY A 383 -21.40 -15.65 -18.64
N MET A 384 -21.65 -15.03 -19.80
CA MET A 384 -20.93 -15.31 -21.06
C MET A 384 -20.73 -13.98 -21.82
N PHE A 385 -19.48 -13.50 -22.00
CA PHE A 385 -18.94 -12.67 -23.13
C PHE A 385 -17.63 -11.91 -22.75
N ALA A 386 -16.71 -11.69 -23.71
CA ALA A 386 -15.47 -10.90 -23.55
C ALA A 386 -15.07 -10.10 -24.84
N ALA A 387 -14.57 -8.85 -24.72
CA ALA A 387 -13.34 -8.29 -25.36
C ALA A 387 -13.24 -6.72 -25.47
N LEU A 388 -12.05 -6.19 -25.08
CA LEU A 388 -11.18 -5.06 -25.57
C LEU A 388 -11.54 -3.53 -25.45
N TYR A 389 -10.73 -2.73 -24.72
CA TYR A 389 -9.69 -1.75 -25.20
C TYR A 389 -9.18 -0.77 -24.11
N ALA A 390 -8.01 -0.16 -24.36
CA ALA A 390 -7.26 0.79 -23.51
C ALA A 390 -7.07 2.20 -24.14
N THR A 391 -6.61 3.13 -23.29
CA THR A 391 -5.81 4.36 -23.54
C THR A 391 -6.54 5.72 -23.53
N LEU A 392 -5.89 6.75 -22.92
CA LEU A 392 -5.70 8.20 -23.30
C LEU A 392 -5.12 8.95 -22.05
N LEU A 393 -4.01 9.73 -22.01
CA LEU A 393 -3.66 11.05 -22.62
C LEU A 393 -2.14 11.44 -22.44
N ARG A 394 -1.70 12.66 -22.86
CA ARG A 394 -0.45 13.05 -23.60
C ARG A 394 0.30 14.33 -23.06
N GLU A 395 1.62 14.45 -23.33
CA GLU A 395 2.66 15.55 -23.15
C GLU A 395 2.52 16.84 -24.07
N PRO A 396 3.25 18.02 -23.96
CA PRO A 396 4.75 18.25 -23.91
C PRO A 396 5.45 19.59 -23.39
N SER A 397 6.80 19.53 -23.17
CA SER A 397 8.04 20.37 -23.49
C SER A 397 8.44 21.83 -23.01
N ASP A 398 9.64 21.91 -22.35
CA ASP A 398 10.91 22.71 -22.43
C ASP A 398 11.16 24.24 -22.12
N ALA A 399 12.08 24.50 -21.15
CA ALA A 399 13.43 25.19 -21.22
C ALA A 399 13.78 26.38 -20.27
N GLY A 400 14.86 26.25 -19.45
CA GLY A 400 15.92 27.29 -19.27
C GLY A 400 16.42 27.82 -17.88
N GLU A 401 17.55 27.26 -17.40
CA GLU A 401 18.76 27.70 -16.60
C GLU A 401 18.87 28.79 -15.47
N GLN A 402 19.75 28.47 -14.49
CA GLN A 402 20.23 29.14 -13.23
C GLN A 402 21.40 30.17 -13.40
N PRO A 403 21.87 30.91 -12.34
CA PRO A 403 23.03 30.48 -11.50
C PRO A 403 23.05 31.10 -10.03
N PRO A 404 24.15 31.16 -9.23
CA PRO A 404 24.54 30.19 -8.18
C PRO A 404 24.88 30.80 -6.78
N GLY A 405 25.26 29.96 -5.78
CA GLY A 405 26.08 30.40 -4.61
C GLY A 405 26.20 29.47 -3.36
N VAL A 406 27.33 28.73 -3.27
CA VAL A 406 28.18 28.16 -2.16
C VAL A 406 27.70 28.18 -0.68
N GLY A 407 27.81 27.16 0.20
CA GLY A 407 28.34 25.76 0.18
C GLY A 407 28.08 24.99 1.51
N GLY A 408 27.92 23.65 1.49
CA GLY A 408 27.24 22.75 2.48
C GLY A 408 27.53 21.21 2.33
N THR A 409 27.59 20.33 3.38
CA THR A 409 27.86 18.87 3.23
C THR A 409 26.48 18.34 3.04
N LEU A 410 26.20 18.25 1.77
CA LEU A 410 24.89 18.45 1.26
C LEU A 410 24.58 17.18 0.51
N VAL A 411 23.65 16.42 1.06
CA VAL A 411 23.06 15.29 0.37
C VAL A 411 21.82 15.82 -0.31
N GLU A 412 21.90 16.02 -1.62
CA GLU A 412 20.75 16.39 -2.45
C GLU A 412 20.23 15.13 -3.13
N LEU A 413 18.94 14.88 -2.96
CA LEU A 413 18.22 13.88 -3.73
C LEU A 413 17.27 14.61 -4.68
N GLU A 414 17.24 14.18 -5.92
CA GLU A 414 16.29 14.65 -6.90
C GLU A 414 15.58 13.43 -7.49
N TYR A 415 14.29 13.32 -7.23
CA TYR A 415 13.49 12.20 -7.73
C TYR A 415 13.19 12.41 -9.23
N ARG A 416 14.21 12.32 -10.10
CA ARG A 416 14.17 12.69 -11.53
C ARG A 416 13.62 11.60 -12.46
N HIS A 417 13.27 10.45 -11.93
CA HIS A 417 12.75 9.33 -12.71
C HIS A 417 11.88 8.45 -11.81
N PRO A 418 11.20 7.44 -12.37
CA PRO A 418 10.29 6.62 -11.60
C PRO A 418 10.90 6.03 -10.33
N PHE A 419 10.07 5.99 -9.29
CA PHE A 419 10.46 5.63 -7.94
C PHE A 419 9.34 4.91 -7.18
N ALA A 420 9.69 4.18 -6.15
CA ALA A 420 8.73 3.44 -5.33
C ALA A 420 8.35 4.24 -4.07
N VAL A 421 7.08 4.13 -3.66
CA VAL A 421 6.60 4.66 -2.37
C VAL A 421 5.90 3.55 -1.60
N VAL A 422 6.27 3.38 -0.34
CA VAL A 422 5.60 2.47 0.60
C VAL A 422 5.06 3.28 1.77
N VAL A 423 3.80 3.05 2.11
CA VAL A 423 3.16 3.59 3.31
C VAL A 423 3.01 2.48 4.32
N ALA A 424 3.51 2.70 5.53
CA ALA A 424 3.51 1.71 6.59
C ALA A 424 3.25 2.38 7.95
N THR A 425 2.99 1.55 8.97
CA THR A 425 2.84 2.06 10.35
C THR A 425 4.16 1.96 11.12
N ALA A 426 4.49 3.03 11.84
CA ALA A 426 5.50 3.05 12.88
C ALA A 426 4.77 2.91 14.22
N SER A 427 4.33 1.70 14.56
CA SER A 427 3.64 1.45 15.84
C SER A 427 4.43 2.03 17.03
N GLU A 428 3.74 2.72 17.93
CA GLU A 428 4.29 3.27 19.18
C GLU A 428 4.75 2.15 20.14
N PHE A 429 4.20 0.95 19.98
CA PHE A 429 4.56 -0.24 20.75
C PHE A 429 5.47 -1.13 19.90
N ARG A 430 6.69 -1.36 20.42
CA ARG A 430 7.61 -2.36 19.86
C ARG A 430 6.92 -3.72 19.84
N ASP A 431 7.15 -4.47 18.77
CA ASP A 431 6.64 -5.82 18.54
C ASP A 431 5.11 -5.91 18.36
N HIS A 432 4.45 -4.77 18.10
CA HIS A 432 3.02 -4.77 17.74
C HIS A 432 2.83 -5.26 16.30
N PHE A 433 1.75 -5.99 16.04
CA PHE A 433 1.50 -6.58 14.72
C PHE A 433 1.33 -5.55 13.58
N TRP A 434 0.99 -4.30 13.91
CA TRP A 434 0.92 -3.20 12.94
C TRP A 434 2.31 -2.71 12.49
N GLN A 435 3.34 -2.91 13.31
CA GLN A 435 4.67 -2.33 13.11
C GLN A 435 5.29 -2.79 11.77
N GLY A 436 5.55 -1.83 10.89
CA GLY A 436 6.18 -2.08 9.59
C GLY A 436 5.29 -2.80 8.58
N LEU A 437 3.99 -2.95 8.86
CA LEU A 437 3.04 -3.54 7.94
C LEU A 437 2.84 -2.59 6.73
N PRO A 438 3.11 -3.04 5.49
CA PRO A 438 2.90 -2.22 4.30
C PRO A 438 1.38 -2.08 4.04
N LEU A 439 0.88 -0.86 4.19
CA LEU A 439 -0.53 -0.54 3.96
C LEU A 439 -0.80 -0.26 2.48
N HIS A 440 0.06 0.55 1.86
CA HIS A 440 -0.05 0.94 0.46
C HIS A 440 1.32 0.92 -0.20
N VAL A 441 1.33 0.57 -1.48
CA VAL A 441 2.51 0.61 -2.33
C VAL A 441 2.13 1.34 -3.62
N ALA A 442 3.02 2.22 -4.08
CA ALA A 442 2.87 2.93 -5.34
C ALA A 442 4.18 2.93 -6.12
N TRP A 443 4.05 2.78 -7.44
CA TRP A 443 5.12 3.07 -8.39
C TRP A 443 4.80 4.41 -9.04
N VAL A 444 5.65 5.41 -8.81
CA VAL A 444 5.43 6.77 -9.28
C VAL A 444 6.13 6.94 -10.61
N SER A 445 5.36 7.00 -11.70
CA SER A 445 5.87 7.35 -13.04
C SER A 445 5.06 8.46 -13.72
N THR A 446 4.17 9.12 -12.96
CA THR A 446 3.56 10.40 -13.32
C THR A 446 3.50 11.31 -12.10
N ALA A 447 3.69 12.60 -12.31
CA ALA A 447 3.61 13.64 -11.28
C ALA A 447 2.39 14.55 -11.47
N THR A 448 2.08 15.31 -10.43
CA THR A 448 1.10 16.39 -10.45
C THR A 448 1.69 17.64 -9.78
N GLU A 449 1.15 18.81 -10.09
CA GLU A 449 1.51 20.03 -9.36
C GLU A 449 1.11 19.93 -7.88
N PRO A 450 1.96 20.37 -6.95
CA PRO A 450 1.59 20.51 -5.55
C PRO A 450 0.62 21.69 -5.34
N GLU A 451 -0.37 21.47 -4.48
CA GLU A 451 -1.39 22.47 -4.07
C GLU A 451 -0.84 23.69 -3.32
#